data_AF-A0A3E4Z511-F1
#
_entry.id   AF-A0A3E4Z511-F1
#
_cell.length_a   1.000
_cell.length_b   1.000
_cell.length_c   1.000
_cell.angle_alpha   90.00
_cell.angle_beta   90.00
_cell.angle_gamma   90.00
#
_symmetry.space_group_name_H-M   'P 1'
#
loop_
_entity.id
_entity.type
_entity.pdbx_description
1 polymer ?
#
loop_
_entity_poly.entity_id
_entity_poly.type
_entity_poly.pdbx_seq_one_letter_code
_entity_poly.pdbx_strand_id
1 'polypeptide(L)' 'MKKNILKLVFASAFALVAGYSVYASQQKTELSELALANIEAIAKGEVIVGVPCAQICQNCWCIYFDPYEEIEGTPYI' A
#
# COMPACT_ATOMS: atom_id res chain seq x y z
N MET A 1 -31.01 -25.95 -38.06
CA MET A 1 -30.63 -26.54 -36.75
C MET A 1 -29.12 -26.51 -36.51
N LYS A 2 -28.25 -26.97 -37.44
CA LYS A 2 -26.78 -27.01 -37.28
C LYS A 2 -26.11 -25.66 -36.88
N LYS A 3 -26.55 -24.54 -37.48
CA LYS A 3 -26.07 -23.18 -37.16
C LYS A 3 -26.42 -22.68 -35.75
N ASN A 4 -27.49 -23.19 -35.14
CA ASN A 4 -27.87 -22.82 -33.78
C ASN A 4 -27.09 -23.62 -32.74
N ILE A 5 -26.75 -24.89 -33.06
CA ILE A 5 -25.88 -25.72 -32.22
C ILE A 5 -24.49 -25.08 -32.12
N LEU A 6 -23.92 -24.62 -33.24
CA LEU A 6 -22.61 -23.97 -33.24
C LEU A 6 -22.60 -22.71 -32.36
N LYS A 7 -23.63 -21.86 -32.46
CA LYS A 7 -23.79 -20.66 -31.62
C LYS A 7 -23.88 -21.01 -30.14
N LEU A 8 -24.64 -22.06 -29.80
CA LEU A 8 -24.81 -22.52 -28.43
C LEU A 8 -23.49 -23.02 -27.85
N VAL A 9 -22.71 -23.79 -28.64
CA VAL A 9 -21.39 -24.30 -28.23
C VAL A 9 -20.39 -23.17 -28.00
N PHE A 10 -20.38 -22.14 -28.85
CA PHE A 10 -19.53 -20.98 -28.62
C PHE A 10 -19.95 -20.21 -27.35
N ALA A 11 -21.25 -19.94 -27.19
CA ALA A 11 -21.75 -19.25 -26.01
C ALA A 11 -21.45 -20.01 -24.71
N SER A 12 -21.59 -21.34 -24.70
CA SER A 12 -21.26 -22.16 -23.54
C SER A 12 -19.76 -22.19 -23.26
N ALA A 13 -18.92 -22.28 -24.28
CA ALA A 13 -17.47 -22.20 -24.11
C ALA A 13 -17.04 -20.87 -23.49
N PHE A 14 -17.59 -19.74 -23.96
CA PHE A 14 -17.33 -18.42 -23.39
C PHE A 14 -17.79 -18.32 -21.93
N ALA A 15 -18.99 -18.81 -21.62
CA ALA A 15 -19.50 -18.81 -20.25
C ALA A 15 -18.64 -19.65 -19.30
N LEU A 16 -18.18 -20.82 -19.75
CA LEU A 16 -17.29 -21.69 -18.98
C LEU A 16 -15.93 -21.04 -18.72
N VAL A 17 -15.31 -20.42 -19.74
CA VAL A 17 -14.03 -19.72 -19.58
C VAL A 17 -14.17 -18.53 -18.64
N ALA A 18 -15.20 -17.71 -18.81
CA ALA A 18 -15.44 -16.56 -17.93
C ALA A 18 -15.70 -17.00 -16.48
N GLY A 19 -16.52 -18.04 -16.28
CA GLY A 19 -16.79 -18.60 -14.95
C GLY A 19 -15.53 -19.18 -14.29
N TYR A 20 -14.71 -19.91 -15.06
CA TYR A 20 -13.45 -20.46 -14.57
C TYR A 20 -12.44 -19.35 -14.23
N SER A 21 -12.32 -18.31 -15.04
CA SER A 21 -11.44 -17.17 -14.76
C SER A 21 -11.81 -16.44 -13.47
N VAL A 22 -13.11 -16.23 -13.22
CA VAL A 22 -13.60 -15.63 -11.95
C VAL A 22 -13.30 -16.54 -10.76
N TYR A 23 -13.55 -17.85 -10.90
CA TYR A 23 -13.22 -18.82 -9.85
C TYR A 23 -11.72 -18.86 -9.54
N ALA A 24 -10.88 -18.91 -10.58
CA ALA A 24 -9.43 -18.89 -10.47
C ALA A 24 -8.93 -17.58 -9.85
N SER A 25 -9.56 -16.44 -10.15
CA SER A 25 -9.20 -15.13 -9.58
C SER A 25 -9.56 -14.99 -8.10
N GLN A 26 -10.51 -15.80 -7.60
CA GLN A 26 -10.82 -15.88 -6.17
C GLN A 26 -9.87 -16.81 -5.40
N GLN A 27 -9.06 -17.60 -6.11
CA GLN A 27 -8.02 -18.38 -5.47
C GLN A 27 -6.99 -17.40 -4.93
N LYS A 28 -6.94 -17.26 -3.60
CA LYS A 28 -5.94 -16.44 -2.93
C LYS A 28 -4.58 -16.99 -3.36
N THR A 29 -3.86 -16.26 -4.20
CA THR A 29 -2.44 -16.49 -4.40
C THR A 29 -1.78 -16.35 -3.04
N GLU A 30 -1.30 -17.47 -2.48
CA GLU A 30 -0.37 -17.40 -1.37
C GLU A 30 0.88 -16.70 -1.90
N LEU A 31 0.96 -15.40 -1.61
CA LEU A 31 2.16 -14.64 -1.86
C LEU A 31 3.25 -15.26 -0.99
N SER A 32 4.39 -15.56 -1.60
CA SER A 32 5.58 -15.98 -0.85
C SER A 32 5.83 -14.99 0.29
N GLU A 33 6.33 -15.48 1.44
CA GLU A 33 6.66 -14.62 2.59
C GLU A 33 7.52 -13.42 2.17
N LEU A 34 8.40 -13.59 1.18
CA LEU A 34 9.24 -12.52 0.63
C LEU A 34 8.44 -11.47 -0.16
N ALA A 35 7.43 -11.89 -0.93
CA ALA A 35 6.56 -10.99 -1.68
C ALA A 35 5.58 -10.25 -0.74
N LEU A 36 5.13 -10.91 0.33
CA LEU A 36 4.30 -10.32 1.37
C LEU A 36 5.09 -9.23 2.13
N ALA A 37 6.32 -9.52 2.54
CA ALA A 37 7.18 -8.55 3.24
C ALA A 37 7.46 -7.29 2.42
N ASN A 38 7.61 -7.42 1.09
CA ASN A 38 7.79 -6.27 0.21
C ASN A 38 6.53 -5.40 0.09
N ILE A 39 5.34 -6.01 0.07
CA ILE A 39 4.05 -5.29 0.07
C ILE A 39 3.83 -4.63 1.43
N GLU A 40 4.13 -5.31 2.52
CA GLU A 40 4.06 -4.74 3.88
C GLU A 40 5.05 -3.58 4.05
N ALA A 41 6.22 -3.63 3.41
CA ALA A 41 7.16 -2.51 3.41
C ALA A 41 6.63 -1.28 2.65
N ILE A 42 5.85 -1.48 1.58
CA ILE A 42 5.16 -0.41 0.85
C ILE A 42 3.92 0.10 1.61
N ALA A 43 3.22 -0.78 2.35
CA ALA A 43 2.03 -0.43 3.11
C ALA A 43 2.33 0.13 4.51
N LYS A 44 3.57 0.02 4.98
CA LYS A 44 4.04 0.79 6.13
C LYS A 44 4.00 2.26 5.73
N GLY A 45 3.00 2.96 6.24
CA GLY A 45 2.87 4.40 6.12
C GLY A 45 4.17 5.09 6.52
N GLU A 46 4.37 6.30 6.02
CA GLU A 46 5.53 7.11 6.36
C GLU A 46 5.73 7.09 7.88
N VAL A 47 6.92 6.67 8.32
CA VAL A 47 7.33 6.93 9.69
C VAL A 47 7.39 8.44 9.77
N ILE A 48 6.36 9.05 10.35
CA ILE A 48 6.48 10.37 10.92
C ILE A 48 7.52 10.16 12.01
N VAL A 49 8.79 10.35 11.66
CA VAL A 49 9.85 10.55 12.63
C VAL A 49 9.37 11.79 13.35
N GLY A 50 8.70 11.58 14.49
CA GLY A 50 8.06 12.64 15.23
C GLY A 50 9.02 13.80 15.32
N VAL A 51 8.51 15.00 15.01
CA VAL A 51 9.21 16.29 15.10
C VAL A 51 10.33 16.16 16.14
N PRO A 52 11.61 16.34 15.80
CA PRO A 52 12.69 16.10 16.74
C PRO A 52 12.50 17.06 17.91
N CYS A 53 11.91 16.55 18.99
CA CYS A 53 11.70 17.29 20.21
C CYS A 53 13.05 17.35 20.92
N ALA A 54 13.78 18.45 20.74
CA ALA A 54 14.94 18.74 21.54
C ALA A 54 14.46 19.05 22.98
N GLN A 55 14.55 18.07 23.87
CA GLN A 55 14.21 18.26 25.28
C GLN A 55 15.32 19.07 25.95
N ILE A 56 15.16 20.39 26.00
CA ILE A 56 16.00 21.27 26.83
C ILE A 56 15.45 21.22 28.25
N CYS A 57 16.04 20.35 29.07
CA CYS A 57 15.66 20.12 30.46
C CYS A 57 15.90 21.37 31.32
N GLN A 58 14.89 22.23 31.46
CA GLN A 58 14.53 22.90 32.71
C GLN A 58 13.03 23.22 32.79
N ASN A 59 12.32 23.35 31.66
CA ASN A 59 10.85 23.39 31.57
C ASN A 59 10.43 22.62 30.30
N CYS A 60 9.71 21.50 30.43
CA CYS A 60 9.32 20.64 29.31
C CYS A 60 8.29 21.32 28.39
N TRP A 61 8.76 22.12 27.42
CA TRP A 61 7.94 22.62 26.32
C TRP A 61 8.53 22.08 25.01
N CYS A 62 7.70 21.39 24.23
CA CYS A 62 8.07 20.96 22.89
C CYS A 62 7.98 22.17 21.96
N ILE A 63 9.12 22.64 21.47
CA ILE A 63 9.16 23.58 20.34
C ILE A 63 8.95 22.78 19.06
N TYR A 64 7.93 23.16 18.29
CA TYR A 64 7.72 22.64 16.94
C TYR A 64 8.85 23.20 16.06
N PHE A 65 9.79 22.35 15.66
CA PHE A 65 10.74 22.69 14.62
C PHE A 65 10.10 22.38 13.28
N ASP A 66 9.74 23.42 12.53
CA ASP A 66 9.44 23.29 11.12
C ASP A 66 10.78 23.04 10.38
N PRO A 67 10.95 21.91 9.66
CA PRO A 67 12.21 21.58 8.99
C PRO A 67 12.61 22.56 7.88
N TYR A 68 11.77 23.54 7.53
CA TYR A 68 12.04 24.55 6.50
C TYR A 68 12.41 25.94 7.04
N GLU A 69 12.46 26.12 8.36
CA GLU A 69 12.79 27.42 8.96
C GLU A 69 14.28 27.46 9.35
N GLU A 70 15.09 28.25 8.63
CA GLU A 70 16.50 28.49 8.96
C GLU A 70 16.57 29.32 10.26
N ILE A 71 17.07 28.70 11.33
CA ILE A 71 17.17 29.36 12.63
C ILE A 71 18.48 30.15 12.66
N GLU A 72 18.43 31.47 12.48
CA GLU A 72 19.53 32.37 12.83
C GLU A 72 19.69 32.42 14.36
N GLY A 73 20.32 31.38 14.91
CA GLY A 73 20.69 31.36 16.33
C GLY A 73 21.87 32.30 16.57
N THR A 74 21.65 33.43 17.25
CA THR A 74 22.76 34.14 17.88
C THR A 74 23.21 33.37 19.12
N PRO A 75 24.53 33.19 19.35
CA PRO A 75 25.03 32.49 20.52
C PRO A 75 24.71 33.30 21.78
N TYR A 76 24.06 32.67 22.75
CA TYR A 76 23.98 33.20 24.11
C TYR A 76 25.38 33.17 24.72
N ILE A 77 25.91 34.35 25.06
CA ILE A 77 27.13 34.54 25.87
C ILE A 77 26.89 34.00 27.28
#